data_AF-A0A8T3W3C2-F1
#
_entry.id   AF-A0A8T3W3C2-F1
#
_cell.length_a   1.000
_cell.length_b   1.000
_cell.length_c   1.000
_cell.angle_alpha   90.00
_cell.angle_beta   90.00
_cell.angle_gamma   90.00
#
_symmetry.space_group_name_H-M   'P 1'
#
loop_
_entity.id
_entity.type
_entity.pdbx_description
1 polymer ?
#
loop_
_entity_poly.entity_id
_entity_poly.type
_entity_poly.pdbx_seq_one_letter_code
_entity_poly.pdbx_strand_id
1 'polypeptide(L)'
;MKVSPLQTGLIAGFSAILLEVIFKVSPPPAYGLCVACHTRDLVNWIVNSVAGTTLGMAPVSKLIPLLTVVGLLIGALIGAIVHKDFKIRKTHNLVTGLIIGFLVMNFALLMGGCPIRMGLRTAYGDLFGLIGILGIVAGVIVATEVYLKKA
;
A
#
# COMPACT_ATOMS: atom_id res chain seq x y z
N MET A 1 5.41 20.85 8.43
CA MET A 1 6.88 20.70 8.59
C MET A 1 7.48 20.35 7.23
N LYS A 2 8.51 21.06 6.75
CA LYS A 2 9.25 20.64 5.54
C LYS A 2 10.24 19.56 5.95
N VAL A 3 9.78 18.32 6.08
CA VAL A 3 10.66 17.18 6.34
C VAL A 3 11.25 16.73 5.01
N SER A 4 12.57 16.51 4.98
CA SER A 4 13.22 15.97 3.77
C SER A 4 12.76 14.52 3.53
N PRO A 5 12.53 14.09 2.29
CA PRO A 5 12.15 12.70 1.97
C PRO A 5 13.11 11.67 2.59
N LEU A 6 14.40 12.01 2.68
CA LEU A 6 15.42 11.16 3.31
C LEU A 6 15.17 11.00 4.81
N GLN A 7 14.81 12.09 5.51
CA GLN A 7 14.51 12.05 6.94
C GLN A 7 13.26 11.22 7.21
N THR A 8 12.22 11.37 6.39
CA THR A 8 11.00 10.56 6.51
C THR A 8 11.30 9.07 6.28
N GLY A 9 12.11 8.73 5.28
CA GLY A 9 12.52 7.35 5.01
C GLY A 9 13.29 6.72 6.17
N LEU A 10 14.26 7.44 6.74
CA LEU A 10 15.01 6.98 7.90
C LEU A 10 14.11 6.78 9.12
N ILE A 11 13.29 7.77 9.46
CA ILE A 11 12.38 7.69 10.62
C ILE A 11 11.41 6.51 10.46
N ALA A 12 10.78 6.36 9.29
CA ALA A 12 9.85 5.28 9.04
C ALA A 12 10.54 3.90 9.11
N GLY A 13 11.73 3.76 8.50
CA GLY A 13 12.52 2.52 8.53
C GLY A 13 12.95 2.13 9.94
N PHE A 14 13.53 3.05 10.70
CA PHE A 14 13.93 2.80 12.10
C PHE A 14 12.72 2.48 12.98
N SER A 15 11.58 3.18 12.81
CA SER A 15 10.37 2.87 13.56
C SER A 15 9.82 1.49 13.22
N ALA A 16 9.93 1.03 11.97
CA ALA A 16 9.45 -0.28 11.55
C ALA A 16 10.25 -1.40 12.23
N ILE A 17 11.59 -1.28 12.26
CA ILE A 17 12.47 -2.24 12.95
C ILE A 17 12.20 -2.23 14.46
N LEU A 18 12.08 -1.05 15.07
CA LEU A 18 11.81 -0.93 16.50
C LEU A 18 10.48 -1.59 16.89
N LEU A 19 9.43 -1.35 16.10
CA LEU A 19 8.10 -1.95 16.33
C LEU A 19 8.12 -3.46 16.12
N GLU A 20 8.85 -3.98 15.13
CA GLU A 20 9.00 -5.43 14.92
C GLU A 20 9.61 -6.11 16.16
N VAL A 21 10.65 -5.52 16.75
CA VAL A 21 11.30 -6.04 17.96
C VAL A 21 10.36 -6.00 19.17
N ILE A 22 9.61 -4.90 19.35
CA ILE A 22 8.70 -4.73 20.49
C ILE A 22 7.52 -5.70 20.43
N PHE A 23 6.90 -5.82 19.26
CA PHE A 23 5.71 -6.64 19.09
C PHE A 23 6.02 -8.12 18.81
N LYS A 24 7.30 -8.48 18.55
CA LYS A 24 7.75 -9.84 18.18
C LYS A 24 6.98 -10.40 16.97
N VAL A 25 6.65 -9.53 16.03
CA VAL A 25 5.89 -9.88 14.83
C VAL A 25 6.84 -9.80 13.65
N SER A 26 7.23 -10.95 13.12
CA SER A 26 7.99 -10.99 11.87
C SER A 26 7.03 -11.07 10.69
N PRO A 27 6.90 -9.99 9.89
CA PRO A 27 6.15 -10.07 8.67
C PRO A 27 6.85 -10.99 7.66
N PRO A 28 6.10 -11.60 6.72
CA PRO A 28 6.71 -12.36 5.66
C PRO A 28 7.72 -11.48 4.90
N PRO A 29 8.82 -12.07 4.39
CA PRO A 29 9.89 -11.30 3.74
C PRO A 29 9.33 -10.44 2.61
N ALA A 30 9.76 -9.17 2.56
CA ALA A 30 9.28 -8.15 1.64
C ALA A 30 7.77 -7.81 1.74
N TYR A 31 7.18 -7.87 2.94
CA TYR A 31 5.81 -7.44 3.20
C TYR A 31 5.78 -6.09 3.95
N GLY A 32 5.49 -5.02 3.21
CA GLY A 32 5.37 -3.66 3.75
C GLY A 32 3.94 -3.14 3.81
N LEU A 33 3.77 -1.88 4.26
CA LEU A 33 2.50 -1.16 4.20
C LEU A 33 2.03 -1.03 2.75
N CYS A 34 1.07 -1.86 2.35
CA CYS A 34 0.63 -1.94 0.97
C CYS A 34 -0.89 -1.85 0.86
N VAL A 35 -1.39 -0.72 0.38
CA VAL A 35 -2.84 -0.48 0.22
C VAL A 35 -3.54 -1.56 -0.60
N ALA A 36 -2.91 -2.06 -1.66
CA ALA A 36 -3.48 -3.14 -2.46
C ALA A 36 -3.51 -4.49 -1.70
N CYS A 37 -2.40 -4.87 -1.06
CA CYS A 37 -2.30 -6.17 -0.38
C CYS A 37 -3.13 -6.21 0.90
N HIS A 38 -3.16 -5.13 1.69
CA HIS A 38 -4.01 -5.06 2.88
C HIS A 38 -5.50 -5.06 2.53
N THR A 39 -5.90 -4.39 1.44
CA THR A 39 -7.29 -4.44 0.99
C THR A 39 -7.65 -5.85 0.51
N ARG A 40 -6.76 -6.53 -0.24
CA ARG A 40 -6.94 -7.94 -0.59
C ARG A 40 -7.06 -8.83 0.64
N ASP A 41 -6.17 -8.69 1.63
CA ASP A 41 -6.19 -9.51 2.83
C ASP A 41 -7.46 -9.25 3.66
N LEU A 42 -7.96 -8.01 3.74
CA LEU A 42 -9.25 -7.70 4.37
C LEU A 42 -10.42 -8.34 3.62
N VAL A 43 -10.48 -8.21 2.30
CA VAL A 43 -11.54 -8.82 1.48
C VAL A 43 -11.50 -10.34 1.61
N ASN A 44 -10.33 -10.95 1.51
CA ASN A 44 -10.17 -12.40 1.70
C ASN A 44 -10.57 -12.83 3.10
N TRP A 45 -10.30 -12.03 4.14
CA TRP A 45 -10.75 -12.31 5.51
C TRP A 45 -12.27 -12.30 5.64
N ILE A 46 -12.94 -11.27 5.09
CA ILE A 46 -14.41 -11.18 5.08
C ILE A 46 -15.01 -12.36 4.31
N VAL A 47 -14.51 -12.64 3.11
CA VAL A 47 -15.03 -13.73 2.27
C VAL A 47 -14.82 -15.08 2.92
N ASN A 48 -13.64 -15.34 3.52
CA ASN A 48 -13.39 -16.57 4.27
C ASN A 48 -14.32 -16.70 5.50
N SER A 49 -14.64 -15.59 6.16
CA SER A 49 -15.51 -15.57 7.34
C SER A 49 -16.99 -15.76 7.00
N VAL A 50 -17.43 -15.25 5.84
CA VAL A 50 -18.84 -15.29 5.41
C VAL A 50 -19.15 -16.53 4.56
N ALA A 51 -18.25 -16.90 3.64
CA ALA A 51 -18.46 -17.96 2.66
C ALA A 51 -17.73 -19.28 3.00
N GLY A 52 -17.02 -19.34 4.13
CA GLY A 52 -16.30 -20.55 4.57
C GLY A 52 -15.14 -20.95 3.64
N THR A 53 -14.67 -20.06 2.78
CA THR A 53 -13.58 -20.32 1.84
C THR A 53 -12.21 -20.24 2.53
N THR A 54 -11.18 -20.77 1.88
CA THR A 54 -9.78 -20.69 2.36
C THR A 54 -8.91 -19.89 1.38
N LEU A 55 -9.30 -18.65 1.10
CA LEU A 55 -8.51 -17.74 0.27
C LEU A 55 -7.21 -17.37 1.00
N GLY A 56 -6.10 -17.31 0.24
CA GLY A 56 -4.78 -17.00 0.76
C GLY A 56 -4.72 -15.64 1.45
N MET A 57 -4.16 -15.60 2.66
CA MET A 57 -3.96 -14.39 3.44
C MET A 57 -2.57 -14.38 4.06
N ALA A 58 -1.97 -13.20 4.19
CA ALA A 58 -0.71 -13.05 4.90
C ALA A 58 -0.87 -13.48 6.37
N PRO A 59 0.08 -14.25 6.96
CA PRO A 59 0.00 -14.70 8.36
C PRO A 59 -0.19 -13.55 9.35
N VAL A 60 0.45 -12.40 9.09
CA VAL A 60 0.37 -11.20 9.92
C VAL A 60 -1.04 -10.62 9.96
N SER A 61 -1.74 -10.61 8.83
CA SER A 61 -3.10 -10.05 8.75
C SER A 61 -4.15 -10.93 9.43
N LYS A 62 -3.84 -12.21 9.70
CA LYS A 62 -4.69 -13.10 10.50
C LYS A 62 -4.57 -12.82 12.00
N LEU A 63 -3.35 -12.52 12.46
CA LEU A 63 -3.04 -12.42 13.89
C LEU A 63 -3.22 -11.00 14.44
N ILE A 64 -3.01 -9.96 13.60
CA ILE A 64 -2.99 -8.56 14.05
C ILE A 64 -3.89 -7.70 13.15
N PRO A 65 -5.12 -7.38 13.59
CA PRO A 65 -6.03 -6.54 12.83
C PRO A 65 -5.54 -5.08 12.71
N LEU A 66 -4.63 -4.63 13.58
CA LEU A 66 -4.01 -3.29 13.50
C LEU A 66 -3.13 -3.11 12.25
N LEU A 67 -2.67 -4.18 11.62
CA LEU A 67 -1.95 -4.12 10.35
C LEU A 67 -2.87 -4.31 9.12
N THR A 68 -4.18 -4.19 9.32
CA THR A 68 -5.18 -4.19 8.24
C THR A 68 -5.43 -2.78 7.74
N VAL A 69 -6.27 -2.66 6.70
CA VAL A 69 -6.76 -1.38 6.17
C VAL A 69 -7.29 -0.47 7.30
N VAL A 70 -7.86 -1.03 8.36
CA VAL A 70 -8.41 -0.27 9.49
C VAL A 70 -7.32 0.50 10.23
N GLY A 71 -6.20 -0.13 10.57
CA GLY A 71 -5.10 0.55 11.25
C GLY A 71 -4.42 1.61 10.39
N LEU A 72 -4.30 1.35 9.08
CA LEU A 72 -3.80 2.35 8.13
C LEU A 72 -4.72 3.58 8.08
N LEU A 73 -6.03 3.38 8.03
CA LEU A 73 -7.01 4.47 8.01
C LEU A 73 -6.97 5.28 9.30
N ILE A 74 -6.90 4.62 10.47
CA ILE A 74 -6.82 5.30 11.76
C ILE A 74 -5.52 6.11 11.87
N GLY A 75 -4.37 5.52 11.49
CA GLY A 75 -3.09 6.21 11.51
C GLY A 75 -3.05 7.42 10.58
N ALA A 76 -3.57 7.28 9.36
CA ALA A 76 -3.68 8.39 8.41
C ALA A 76 -4.63 9.48 8.91
N LEU A 77 -5.74 9.11 9.55
CA LEU A 77 -6.70 10.05 10.13
C LEU A 77 -6.10 10.83 11.29
N ILE A 78 -5.44 10.16 12.22
CA ILE A 78 -4.74 10.81 13.35
C ILE A 78 -3.69 11.79 12.82
N GLY A 79 -2.88 11.35 11.85
CA GLY A 79 -1.89 12.22 11.20
C GLY A 79 -2.51 13.46 10.56
N ALA A 80 -3.60 13.29 9.81
CA ALA A 80 -4.31 14.39 9.18
C ALA A 80 -4.92 15.38 10.19
N ILE A 81 -5.44 14.90 11.32
CA ILE A 81 -6.01 15.73 12.39
C ILE A 81 -4.91 16.52 13.10
N VAL A 82 -3.81 15.85 13.49
CA VAL A 82 -2.67 16.50 14.17
C VAL A 82 -2.07 17.61 13.31
N HIS A 83 -1.98 17.39 12.01
CA HIS A 83 -1.47 18.39 11.06
C HIS A 83 -2.52 19.40 10.57
N LYS A 84 -3.78 19.27 11.00
CA LYS A 84 -4.91 20.13 10.57
C LYS A 84 -5.13 20.15 9.05
N ASP A 85 -4.74 19.08 8.36
CA ASP A 85 -4.84 18.93 6.90
C ASP A 85 -6.05 18.07 6.47
N PHE A 86 -6.92 17.70 7.42
CA PHE A 86 -8.11 16.93 7.12
C PHE A 86 -9.10 17.72 6.25
N LYS A 87 -9.31 17.26 5.02
CA LYS A 87 -10.28 17.83 4.07
C LYS A 87 -11.06 16.71 3.40
N ILE A 88 -12.38 16.80 3.47
CA ILE A 88 -13.28 15.89 2.76
C ILE A 88 -13.29 16.31 1.29
N ARG A 89 -12.82 15.44 0.39
CA ARG A 89 -12.84 15.65 -1.05
C ARG A 89 -13.93 14.79 -1.68
N LYS A 90 -14.70 15.37 -2.61
CA LYS A 90 -15.65 14.62 -3.44
C LYS A 90 -14.98 14.27 -4.77
N THR A 91 -15.18 13.04 -5.23
CA THR A 91 -14.74 12.61 -6.56
C THR A 91 -15.60 13.33 -7.61
N HIS A 92 -14.97 13.85 -8.66
CA HIS A 92 -15.67 14.61 -9.70
C HIS A 92 -16.71 13.72 -10.44
N ASN A 93 -16.31 12.52 -10.87
CA ASN A 93 -17.18 11.52 -11.49
C ASN A 93 -17.02 10.15 -10.81
N LEU A 94 -18.06 9.66 -10.14
CA LEU A 94 -18.04 8.40 -9.40
C LEU A 94 -17.72 7.19 -10.29
N VAL A 95 -18.35 7.12 -11.46
CA VAL A 95 -18.19 5.99 -12.40
C VAL A 95 -16.74 5.89 -12.89
N THR A 96 -16.16 7.02 -13.31
CA THR A 96 -14.76 7.07 -13.76
C THR A 96 -13.80 6.68 -12.65
N GLY A 97 -14.01 7.20 -11.43
CA GLY A 97 -13.18 6.85 -10.27
C GLY A 97 -13.26 5.36 -9.91
N LEU A 98 -14.45 4.76 -9.99
CA LEU A 98 -14.67 3.34 -9.71
C LEU A 98 -13.96 2.45 -10.75
N ILE A 99 -14.10 2.77 -12.03
CA ILE A 99 -13.45 2.03 -13.12
C ILE A 99 -11.92 2.12 -12.99
N ILE A 100 -11.38 3.32 -12.76
CA ILE A 100 -9.93 3.50 -12.57
C ILE A 100 -9.46 2.71 -11.34
N GLY A 101 -10.17 2.78 -10.22
CA GLY A 101 -9.84 2.04 -9.00
C GLY A 101 -9.85 0.52 -9.21
N PHE A 102 -10.86 0.01 -9.93
CA PHE A 102 -10.95 -1.39 -10.31
C PHE A 102 -9.75 -1.84 -11.15
N LEU A 103 -9.40 -1.07 -12.20
CA LEU A 103 -8.25 -1.39 -13.05
C LEU A 103 -6.95 -1.38 -12.25
N VAL A 104 -6.71 -0.35 -11.44
CA VAL A 104 -5.51 -0.24 -10.59
C VAL A 104 -5.37 -1.44 -9.66
N MET A 105 -6.45 -1.86 -9.00
CA MET A 105 -6.41 -3.02 -8.11
C MET A 105 -6.08 -4.32 -8.85
N ASN A 106 -6.69 -4.56 -10.02
CA ASN A 106 -6.40 -5.75 -10.81
C ASN A 106 -4.94 -5.76 -11.28
N PHE A 107 -4.44 -4.67 -11.87
CA PHE A 107 -3.06 -4.60 -12.34
C PHE A 107 -2.03 -4.64 -11.21
N ALA A 108 -2.31 -4.02 -10.06
CA ALA A 108 -1.43 -4.10 -8.89
C ALA A 108 -1.31 -5.54 -8.36
N LEU A 109 -2.41 -6.31 -8.40
CA LEU A 109 -2.39 -7.72 -8.00
C LEU A 109 -1.69 -8.61 -9.04
N LEU A 110 -1.88 -8.34 -10.34
CA LEU A 110 -1.17 -9.04 -11.42
C LEU A 110 0.35 -8.84 -11.36
N MET A 111 0.81 -7.62 -11.10
CA MET A 111 2.24 -7.35 -10.89
C MET A 111 2.77 -7.96 -9.59
N GLY A 112 1.90 -8.23 -8.60
CA GLY A 112 2.29 -8.83 -7.32
C GLY A 112 2.60 -7.84 -6.20
N GLY A 113 2.19 -6.57 -6.33
CA GLY A 113 2.41 -5.57 -5.27
C GLY A 113 2.14 -4.13 -5.65
N CYS A 114 2.16 -3.26 -4.64
CA CYS A 114 2.15 -1.81 -4.76
C CYS A 114 3.59 -1.25 -4.74
N PRO A 115 3.81 0.06 -4.98
CA PRO A 115 5.14 0.64 -5.06
C PRO A 115 6.03 0.34 -3.85
N ILE A 116 5.45 0.37 -2.64
CA ILE A 116 6.17 0.07 -1.39
C ILE A 116 6.61 -1.40 -1.36
N ARG A 117 5.73 -2.33 -1.73
CA ARG A 117 6.05 -3.77 -1.75
C ARG A 117 7.13 -4.07 -2.79
N MET A 118 7.05 -3.45 -3.98
CA MET A 118 8.08 -3.60 -5.00
C MET A 118 9.41 -3.01 -4.53
N GLY A 119 9.38 -1.84 -3.91
CA GLY A 119 10.54 -1.22 -3.23
C GLY A 119 11.25 -2.18 -2.29
N LEU A 120 10.49 -2.79 -1.38
CA LEU A 120 11.04 -3.76 -0.44
C LEU A 120 11.58 -5.00 -1.14
N ARG A 121 10.84 -5.60 -2.09
CA ARG A 121 11.31 -6.78 -2.84
C ARG A 121 12.64 -6.51 -3.54
N THR A 122 12.79 -5.34 -4.16
CA THR A 122 14.05 -4.90 -4.77
C THR A 122 15.17 -4.77 -3.73
N ALA A 123 14.88 -4.28 -2.53
CA ALA A 123 15.87 -4.21 -1.44
C ALA A 123 16.33 -5.59 -0.96
N TYR A 124 15.49 -6.63 -1.08
CA TYR A 124 15.87 -8.03 -0.85
C TYR A 124 16.62 -8.66 -2.04
N GLY A 125 16.86 -7.92 -3.13
CA GLY A 125 17.57 -8.41 -4.32
C GLY A 125 16.66 -9.12 -5.34
N ASP A 126 15.34 -9.00 -5.24
CA ASP A 126 14.42 -9.60 -6.22
C ASP A 126 14.38 -8.81 -7.54
N LEU A 127 14.79 -9.46 -8.62
CA LEU A 127 14.82 -8.89 -9.97
C LEU A 127 13.42 -8.54 -10.49
N PHE A 128 12.38 -9.31 -10.12
CA PHE A 128 11.00 -8.99 -10.49
C PHE A 128 10.50 -7.73 -9.79
N GLY A 129 10.94 -7.50 -8.54
CA GLY A 129 10.69 -6.25 -7.83
C GLY A 129 11.29 -5.05 -8.57
N LEU A 130 12.52 -5.18 -9.06
CA LEU A 130 13.21 -4.11 -9.78
C LEU A 130 12.49 -3.76 -11.09
N ILE A 131 12.16 -4.77 -11.90
CA ILE A 131 11.40 -4.60 -13.15
C ILE A 131 10.03 -3.95 -12.85
N GLY A 132 9.37 -4.37 -11.77
CA GLY A 132 8.11 -3.78 -11.32
C GLY A 132 8.21 -2.29 -10.99
N ILE A 133 9.23 -1.86 -10.25
CA ILE A 133 9.45 -0.44 -9.96
C ILE A 133 9.72 0.35 -11.24
N LEU A 134 10.58 -0.15 -12.13
CA LEU A 134 10.90 0.51 -13.39
C LEU A 134 9.65 0.66 -14.27
N GLY A 135 8.80 -0.36 -14.31
CA GLY A 135 7.51 -0.32 -15.01
C GLY A 135 6.56 0.73 -14.43
N ILE A 136 6.47 0.83 -13.09
CA ILE A 136 5.68 1.87 -12.42
C ILE A 136 6.21 3.27 -12.76
N VAL A 137 7.52 3.47 -12.69
CA VAL A 137 8.16 4.77 -13.00
C VAL A 137 7.90 5.16 -14.45
N ALA A 138 8.15 4.27 -15.40
CA ALA A 138 7.90 4.50 -16.82
C ALA A 138 6.41 4.80 -17.09
N GLY A 139 5.50 4.03 -16.49
CA GLY A 139 4.06 4.23 -16.63
C GLY A 139 3.60 5.59 -16.11
N VAL A 140 4.11 6.03 -14.95
CA VAL A 140 3.82 7.36 -14.39
C VAL A 140 4.34 8.46 -15.32
N ILE A 141 5.58 8.35 -15.83
CA ILE A 141 6.16 9.34 -16.75
C ILE A 141 5.31 9.46 -18.02
N VAL A 142 4.93 8.33 -18.63
CA VAL A 142 4.09 8.34 -19.83
C VAL A 142 2.74 8.99 -19.53
N ALA A 143 2.10 8.62 -18.41
CA ALA A 143 0.83 9.22 -18.02
C ALA A 143 0.92 10.74 -17.78
N THR A 144 1.99 11.22 -17.13
CA THR A 144 2.13 12.65 -16.83
C THR A 144 2.56 13.47 -18.04
N GLU A 145 3.59 13.02 -18.77
CA GLU A 145 4.20 13.80 -19.86
C GLU A 145 3.44 13.69 -21.18
N VAL A 146 2.78 12.55 -21.44
CA VAL A 146 2.10 12.33 -22.72
C VAL A 146 0.60 12.60 -22.61
N TYR A 147 -0.05 12.18 -21.52
CA TYR A 147 -1.50 12.29 -21.39
C TYR A 147 -1.93 13.58 -20.68
N LEU A 148 -1.38 13.87 -19.49
CA LEU A 148 -1.80 15.03 -18.70
C LEU A 148 -1.25 16.37 -19.23
N LYS A 149 -0.07 16.39 -19.84
CA LYS A 149 0.48 17.61 -20.45
C LYS A 149 -0.15 17.97 -21.80
N LYS A 150 -0.84 17.03 -22.44
CA LYS A 150 -1.55 17.26 -23.71
C LYS A 150 -3.03 17.61 -23.52
N ALA A 151 -3.58 17.42 -22.32
CA ALA A 151 -4.96 17.75 -21.96
C ALA A 151 -5.05 19.18 -21.41
#